data_AF-A0A521IF94-F1
#
_entry.id   AF-A0A521IF94-F1
#
_cell.length_a   1.000
_cell.length_b   1.000
_cell.length_c   1.000
_cell.angle_alpha   90.00
_cell.angle_beta   90.00
_cell.angle_gamma   90.00
#
_symmetry.space_group_name_H-M   'P 1'
#
loop_
_entity.id
_entity.type
_entity.pdbx_description
1 polymer ?
#
loop_
_entity_poly.entity_id
_entity_poly.type
_entity_poly.pdbx_seq_one_letter_code
_entity_poly.pdbx_strand_id
1 'polypeptide(L)'
;MMRSLYSGVSGMQNHQTRMDVIGNNISNVNTTGFKRSRVNFQDLLSQQMSGAARPTDDLGGVNPKEVGLGMNVASIDTIHTQGSLQTTGVQTDVAVQG
;
A
#
# COMPACT_ATOMS: atom_id res chain seq x y z
N MET A 1 -10.35 -12.76 20.77
CA MET A 1 -11.44 -12.20 19.92
C MET A 1 -11.27 -10.71 19.62
N MET A 2 -10.91 -9.85 20.57
CA MET A 2 -10.72 -8.41 20.26
C MET A 2 -9.60 -8.14 19.22
N ARG A 3 -8.47 -8.86 19.29
CA ARG A 3 -7.34 -8.66 18.37
C ARG A 3 -7.64 -8.93 16.90
N SER A 4 -8.34 -10.03 16.61
CA SER A 4 -8.76 -10.36 15.24
C SER A 4 -9.74 -9.33 14.69
N LEU A 5 -10.58 -8.75 15.54
CA LEU A 5 -11.50 -7.69 15.15
C LEU A 5 -10.76 -6.39 14.81
N TYR A 6 -9.78 -5.98 15.61
CA TYR A 6 -8.93 -4.82 15.29
C TYR A 6 -8.11 -5.04 14.01
N SER A 7 -7.53 -6.23 13.81
CA SER A 7 -6.83 -6.56 12.57
C SER A 7 -7.77 -6.50 11.36
N GLY A 8 -8.99 -7.02 11.47
CA GLY A 8 -10.00 -6.96 10.41
C GLY A 8 -10.46 -5.52 10.09
N VAL A 9 -10.72 -4.72 11.13
CA VAL A 9 -11.09 -3.30 10.97
C VAL A 9 -9.96 -2.51 10.32
N SER A 10 -8.71 -2.72 10.72
CA SER A 10 -7.55 -2.08 10.09
C SER A 10 -7.46 -2.41 8.60
N GLY A 11 -7.69 -3.67 8.22
CA GLY A 11 -7.75 -4.09 6.82
C GLY A 11 -8.83 -3.36 6.03
N MET A 12 -10.05 -3.28 6.56
CA MET A 12 -11.16 -2.59 5.90
C MET A 12 -10.91 -1.08 5.75
N GLN A 13 -10.41 -0.41 6.79
CA GLN A 13 -10.10 1.02 6.75
C GLN A 13 -9.01 1.34 5.74
N ASN A 14 -7.93 0.56 5.71
CA ASN A 14 -6.85 0.78 4.75
C ASN A 14 -7.28 0.46 3.31
N HIS A 15 -8.14 -0.54 3.12
CA HIS A 15 -8.75 -0.80 1.82
C HIS A 15 -9.68 0.33 1.38
N GLN A 16 -10.41 0.96 2.30
CA GLN A 16 -11.19 2.17 2.01
C GLN A 16 -10.28 3.28 1.46
N THR A 17 -9.15 3.56 2.11
CA THR A 17 -8.19 4.56 1.62
C THR A 17 -7.67 4.22 0.22
N ARG A 18 -7.40 2.95 -0.06
CA ARG A 18 -7.03 2.51 -1.43
C ARG A 18 -8.16 2.74 -2.43
N MET A 19 -9.41 2.50 -2.05
CA MET A 19 -10.56 2.78 -2.92
C MET A 19 -10.70 4.28 -3.19
N ASP A 20 -10.46 5.14 -2.20
CA ASP A 20 -10.51 6.59 -2.37
C ASP A 20 -9.43 7.09 -3.36
N VAL A 21 -8.20 6.55 -3.27
CA VAL A 21 -7.11 6.85 -4.21
C VAL A 21 -7.42 6.34 -5.62
N ILE A 22 -8.01 5.15 -5.75
CA ILE A 22 -8.46 4.63 -7.05
C ILE A 22 -9.54 5.54 -7.63
N GLY A 23 -10.50 5.97 -6.82
CA GLY A 23 -11.56 6.90 -7.22
C GLY A 23 -10.99 8.23 -7.72
N ASN A 24 -10.02 8.80 -7.01
CA ASN A 24 -9.34 10.02 -7.42
C ASN A 24 -8.57 9.88 -8.74
N ASN A 25 -7.91 8.74 -8.96
CA ASN A 25 -7.22 8.46 -10.21
C ASN A 25 -8.19 8.35 -11.40
N ILE A 26 -9.34 7.70 -11.21
CA ILE A 26 -10.34 7.53 -12.26
C ILE A 26 -11.04 8.85 -12.57
N SER A 27 -11.38 9.64 -11.54
CA SER A 27 -12.07 10.92 -11.75
C SER A 27 -11.22 11.94 -12.52
N ASN A 28 -9.89 11.84 -12.43
CA ASN A 28 -8.95 12.74 -13.10
C ASN A 28 -8.31 12.14 -14.36
N VAL A 29 -8.88 11.07 -14.94
CA VAL A 29 -8.30 10.39 -16.11
C VAL A 29 -8.08 11.29 -17.33
N ASN A 30 -8.93 12.32 -17.50
CA ASN A 30 -8.87 13.26 -18.62
C ASN A 30 -8.20 14.60 -18.24
N THR A 31 -7.70 14.75 -17.02
CA THR A 31 -7.04 15.98 -16.57
C THR A 31 -5.63 16.04 -17.15
N THR A 32 -5.31 17.12 -17.88
CA THR A 32 -3.98 17.30 -18.50
C THR A 32 -2.89 17.38 -17.44
N GLY A 33 -1.80 16.65 -17.64
CA GLY A 33 -0.66 16.61 -16.70
C GLY A 33 -0.89 15.84 -15.40
N PHE A 34 -2.05 15.21 -15.20
CA PHE A 34 -2.32 14.43 -13.98
C PHE A 34 -1.36 13.25 -13.83
N LYS A 35 -0.85 13.06 -12.61
CA LYS A 35 0.01 11.93 -12.23
C LYS A 35 -0.74 11.06 -11.24
N ARG A 36 -0.94 9.79 -11.59
CA ARG A 36 -1.69 8.83 -10.76
C ARG A 36 -0.94 8.54 -9.46
N SER A 37 -1.70 8.28 -8.40
CA SER A 37 -1.18 7.90 -7.10
C SER A 37 -1.42 6.42 -6.79
N ARG A 38 -0.54 5.78 -6.02
CA ARG A 38 -0.69 4.38 -5.59
C ARG A 38 -0.46 4.25 -4.09
N VAL A 39 -1.36 3.54 -3.42
CA VAL A 39 -1.24 3.20 -1.99
C VAL A 39 -0.34 1.98 -1.82
N ASN A 40 0.65 2.08 -0.93
CA ASN A 40 1.44 0.96 -0.46
C ASN A 40 1.03 0.60 0.97
N PHE A 41 0.91 -0.68 1.26
CA PHE A 41 0.62 -1.18 2.61
C PHE A 41 1.89 -1.72 3.26
N GLN A 42 1.90 -1.72 4.59
CA GLN A 42 2.89 -2.38 5.42
C GLN A 42 2.21 -3.10 6.57
N ASP A 43 2.82 -4.17 7.04
CA ASP A 43 2.35 -4.88 8.22
C ASP A 43 2.68 -4.09 9.49
N LEU A 44 1.81 -4.18 10.48
CA LEU A 44 2.08 -3.69 11.83
C LEU A 44 3.01 -4.68 12.57
N LEU A 45 3.74 -4.17 13.56
CA LEU A 45 4.65 -4.98 14.37
C LEU A 45 3.93 -6.22 14.93
N SER A 46 4.47 -7.40 14.65
CA SER A 46 3.97 -8.66 15.19
C SER A 46 4.24 -8.77 16.69
N GLN A 47 3.28 -9.30 17.43
CA GLN A 47 3.51 -9.63 18.84
C GLN A 47 4.10 -11.03 18.97
N GLN A 48 5.28 -11.11 19.60
CA GLN A 48 5.90 -12.38 19.94
C GLN A 48 5.27 -12.99 21.20
N MET A 49 4.80 -14.23 21.08
CA MET A 49 4.26 -15.04 22.18
C MET A 49 5.31 -15.99 22.76
N SER A 50 6.23 -16.49 21.93
CA SER A 50 7.34 -17.34 22.37
C SER A 50 8.57 -17.08 21.51
N GLY A 51 9.74 -17.05 22.16
CA GLY A 51 11.05 -17.01 21.52
C GLY A 51 11.33 -18.27 20.70
N ALA A 52 12.23 -18.14 19.72
CA ALA A 52 12.84 -19.30 19.09
C ALA A 52 13.76 -20.01 20.10
N ALA A 53 13.78 -21.34 20.05
CA ALA A 53 14.69 -22.15 20.86
C ALA A 53 15.56 -23.02 19.96
N ARG A 54 16.85 -23.07 20.28
CA ARG A 54 17.82 -23.97 19.65
C ARG A 54 17.52 -25.43 20.02
N PRO A 55 17.77 -26.40 19.12
CA PRO A 55 17.56 -27.82 19.41
C PRO A 55 18.41 -28.30 20.60
N THR A 56 17.87 -29.25 21.38
CA THR A 56 18.55 -29.99 22.45
C THR A 56 18.67 -31.47 22.05
N ASP A 57 19.43 -32.26 22.81
CA ASP A 57 19.67 -33.68 22.49
C ASP A 57 18.38 -34.52 22.37
N ASP A 58 17.32 -34.14 23.08
CA ASP A 58 16.02 -34.83 23.10
C ASP A 58 14.90 -34.11 22.31
N LEU A 59 15.12 -32.87 21.85
CA LEU A 59 14.08 -32.05 21.22
C LEU A 59 14.60 -31.19 20.06
N GLY A 60 13.90 -31.23 18.92
CA GLY A 60 14.20 -30.37 17.77
C GLY A 60 14.00 -28.88 18.06
N GLY A 61 14.58 -28.03 17.20
CA GLY A 61 14.48 -26.58 17.33
C GLY A 61 13.03 -26.09 17.28
N VAL A 62 12.73 -25.05 18.05
CA VAL A 62 11.38 -24.48 18.16
C VAL A 62 11.35 -23.12 17.47
N ASN A 63 10.43 -22.96 16.52
CA ASN A 63 10.19 -21.70 15.84
C ASN A 63 9.55 -20.67 16.76
N PRO A 64 9.81 -19.36 16.55
CA PRO A 64 9.13 -18.31 17.30
C PRO A 64 7.64 -18.35 16.96
N LYS A 65 6.80 -18.08 17.98
CA LYS A 65 5.35 -17.98 17.81
C LYS A 65 4.99 -16.51 17.83
N GLU A 66 4.51 -15.98 16.72
CA GLU A 66 4.16 -14.57 16.56
C GLU A 66 2.74 -14.41 16.03
N VAL A 67 2.10 -13.30 16.41
CA VAL A 67 0.76 -12.93 15.95
C VAL A 67 0.84 -11.54 15.33
N GLY A 68 0.54 -11.46 14.03
CA GLY A 68 0.43 -10.19 13.32
C GLY A 68 -0.74 -9.35 13.85
N LEU A 69 -0.52 -8.04 13.98
CA LEU A 69 -1.50 -7.11 14.55
C LEU A 69 -2.35 -6.38 13.49
N GLY A 70 -2.17 -6.71 12.21
CA GLY A 70 -2.88 -6.11 11.08
C GLY A 70 -1.94 -5.39 10.13
N MET A 71 -2.50 -4.48 9.34
CA MET A 71 -1.77 -3.70 8.33
C MET A 71 -2.04 -2.19 8.50
N ASN A 72 -1.19 -1.37 7.90
CA ASN A 72 -1.34 0.08 7.80
C ASN A 72 -0.94 0.58 6.40
N VAL A 73 -1.36 1.79 6.04
CA VAL A 73 -0.85 2.49 4.86
C VAL A 73 0.58 2.97 5.15
N ALA A 74 1.54 2.53 4.33
CA ALA A 74 2.94 2.93 4.43
C ALA A 74 3.16 4.28 3.75
N SER A 75 2.69 4.41 2.51
CA SER A 75 2.81 5.62 1.71
C SER A 75 1.74 5.67 0.62
N ILE A 76 1.53 6.87 0.07
CA ILE A 76 0.80 7.09 -1.16
C ILE A 76 1.78 7.75 -2.13
N ASP A 77 2.28 6.97 -3.09
CA ASP A 77 3.31 7.42 -4.01
C ASP A 77 2.68 7.98 -5.28
N THR A 78 3.20 9.11 -5.77
CA THR A 78 2.85 9.64 -7.09
C THR A 78 3.74 9.00 -8.16
N ILE A 79 3.12 8.50 -9.23
CA ILE A 79 3.81 7.86 -10.34
C ILE A 79 4.03 8.88 -11.46
N HIS A 80 5.27 9.35 -11.59
CA HIS A 80 5.70 10.37 -12.56
C HIS A 80 6.02 9.82 -13.95
N THR A 81 5.27 8.84 -14.43
CA THR A 81 5.44 8.35 -15.81
C THR A 81 4.94 9.39 -16.81
N GLN A 82 5.62 9.50 -17.96
CA GLN A 82 5.17 10.35 -19.05
C GLN A 82 3.89 9.76 -19.68
N GLY A 83 2.90 10.63 -19.93
CA GLY A 83 1.63 10.25 -20.54
C GLY A 83 1.68 10.39 -22.07
N SER A 84 0.61 9.98 -22.73
CA SER A 84 0.42 10.24 -24.16
C SER A 84 0.18 11.73 -24.41
N LEU A 85 0.91 12.30 -25.37
CA LEU A 85 0.68 13.66 -25.84
C LEU A 85 -0.36 13.64 -26.97
N GLN A 86 -1.24 14.65 -27.00
CA GLN A 86 -2.20 14.86 -28.08
C GLN A 86 -2.03 16.26 -28.66
N THR A 87 -2.08 16.35 -29.99
CA THR A 87 -1.99 17.63 -30.70
C THR A 87 -3.31 18.38 -30.57
N THR A 88 -3.27 19.61 -30.07
CA THR A 88 -4.46 20.47 -29.90
C THR A 88 -4.68 21.43 -31.08
N GLY A 89 -3.65 21.71 -31.88
CA GLY A 89 -3.70 22.66 -33.00
C GLY A 89 -3.60 24.13 -32.57
N VAL A 90 -3.45 24.42 -31.28
CA VAL A 90 -3.30 25.77 -30.73
C VAL A 90 -1.80 26.09 -30.58
N GLN A 91 -1.34 27.19 -31.17
CA GLN A 91 0.09 27.56 -31.17
C GLN A 91 0.68 27.83 -29.77
N THR A 92 -0.15 28.19 -28.80
CA THR A 92 0.27 28.49 -27.43
C THR A 92 0.29 27.26 -26.51
N ASP A 93 -0.23 26.10 -26.97
CA ASP A 93 -0.25 24.89 -26.17
C ASP A 93 1.08 24.16 -26.30
N VAL A 94 1.79 24.03 -25.18
CA VAL A 94 3.10 23.37 -25.11
C VAL A 94 3.06 22.25 -24.08
N ALA A 95 3.69 21.13 -24.41
CA ALA A 95 3.93 20.02 -23.49
C ALA A 95 5.43 19.68 -23.46
N VAL A 96 5.90 19.20 -22.30
CA VAL A 96 7.29 18.76 -22.13
C VAL A 96 7.36 17.24 -22.33
N GLN A 97 8.32 16.80 -23.15
CA GLN A 97 8.64 15.40 -23.36
C GLN A 97 10.02 15.09 -22.75
N GLY A 98 10.04 14.15 -21.79
CA GLY A 98 11.23 13.67 -21.09
C GLY A 98 10.94 12.39 -20.31
#